data_AF-A0A2V8RUK6-F1
#
_entry.id   AF-A0A2V8RUK6-F1
#
_cell.length_a   1.000
_cell.length_b   1.000
_cell.length_c   1.000
_cell.angle_alpha   90.00
_cell.angle_beta   90.00
_cell.angle_gamma   90.00
#
_symmetry.space_group_name_H-M   'P 1'
#
loop_
_entity.id
_entity.type
_entity.pdbx_description
1 polymer ?
#
loop_
_entity_poly.entity_id
_entity_poly.type
_entity_poly.pdbx_seq_one_letter_code
_entity_poly.pdbx_strand_id
1 'polypeptide(L)'
;MPLSLSETKGCCHVAYDGVTGDSYSFPDGNTWSVTDHWASRITGFKAALIAGGSKKVLAFAGTDSLIDVAADILQVIGGMPPQYPQAIILASDTQTNSTGELHLAGHSLGGGLAAYCSAELSIPASTINPAPLIGAATLRALFAENRQITNYIAQGGELVSSSPGRNPGTDVEVPSTGGMFGFFTDHMLANVAPSIPLPTKL
;
A
#
# COMPACT_ATOMS: atom_id res chain seq x y z
N MET A 1 12.02 -4.47 -10.77
CA MET A 1 10.87 -4.38 -11.72
C MET A 1 9.60 -4.02 -10.95
N PRO A 2 8.66 -3.22 -11.49
CA PRO A 2 7.41 -2.90 -10.80
C PRO A 2 6.57 -4.15 -10.55
N LEU A 3 5.84 -4.20 -9.44
CA LEU A 3 4.86 -5.25 -9.18
C LEU A 3 3.68 -5.11 -10.15
N SER A 4 3.18 -6.23 -10.65
CA SER A 4 1.91 -6.24 -11.37
C SER A 4 0.77 -5.84 -10.43
N LEU A 5 -0.37 -5.44 -11.00
CA LEU A 5 -1.58 -5.18 -10.22
C LEU A 5 -2.00 -6.39 -9.37
N SER A 6 -1.87 -7.61 -9.90
CA SER A 6 -2.23 -8.84 -9.18
C SER A 6 -1.34 -9.10 -7.97
N GLU A 7 -0.03 -8.94 -8.11
CA GLU A 7 0.95 -9.08 -7.03
C GLU A 7 0.76 -7.97 -6.00
N THR A 8 0.55 -6.73 -6.45
CA THR A 8 0.30 -5.59 -5.57
C THR A 8 -0.96 -5.80 -4.74
N LYS A 9 -2.07 -6.20 -5.38
CA LYS A 9 -3.35 -6.49 -4.72
C LYS A 9 -3.20 -7.62 -3.72
N GLY A 10 -2.50 -8.69 -4.08
CA GLY A 10 -2.25 -9.80 -3.17
C GLY A 10 -1.38 -9.42 -1.98
N CYS A 11 -0.29 -8.67 -2.18
CA CYS A 11 0.57 -8.22 -1.08
C CYS A 11 -0.17 -7.25 -0.14
N CYS A 12 -0.98 -6.34 -0.68
CA CYS A 12 -1.81 -5.45 0.11
C CYS A 12 -2.83 -6.23 0.97
N HIS A 13 -3.41 -7.30 0.43
CA HIS A 13 -4.34 -8.15 1.16
C HIS A 13 -3.66 -8.87 2.31
N VAL A 14 -2.52 -9.52 2.03
CA VAL A 14 -1.74 -10.25 3.02
C VAL A 14 -1.24 -9.33 4.14
N ALA A 15 -0.95 -8.04 3.86
CA ALA A 15 -0.48 -7.11 4.89
C ALA A 15 -1.47 -6.89 6.04
N TYR A 16 -2.77 -7.09 5.84
CA TYR A 16 -3.78 -6.89 6.88
C TYR A 16 -3.71 -7.95 7.99
N ASP A 17 -3.57 -9.22 7.62
CA ASP A 17 -3.75 -10.35 8.55
C ASP A 17 -2.70 -11.46 8.41
N GLY A 18 -1.78 -11.36 7.45
CA GLY A 18 -0.73 -12.32 7.22
C GLY A 18 0.28 -12.34 8.36
N VAL A 19 0.61 -13.54 8.83
CA VAL A 19 1.61 -13.77 9.89
C VAL A 19 2.76 -14.61 9.39
N THR A 20 3.93 -14.47 10.03
CA THR A 20 5.13 -15.23 9.69
C THR A 20 4.84 -16.72 9.59
N GLY A 21 5.27 -17.33 8.48
CA GLY A 21 5.05 -18.74 8.17
C GLY A 21 3.82 -19.02 7.31
N ASP A 22 2.90 -18.06 7.18
CA ASP A 22 1.77 -18.19 6.26
C ASP A 22 2.25 -18.30 4.81
N SER A 23 1.51 -19.07 4.01
CA SER A 23 1.68 -19.14 2.57
C SER A 23 0.35 -18.94 1.85
N TYR A 24 0.40 -18.34 0.68
CA TYR A 24 -0.76 -17.95 -0.11
C TYR A 24 -0.53 -18.34 -1.57
N SER A 25 -1.56 -18.90 -2.21
CA SER A 25 -1.60 -19.05 -3.66
C SER A 25 -2.10 -17.75 -4.27
N PHE A 26 -1.25 -17.09 -5.06
CA PHE A 26 -1.58 -15.86 -5.77
C PHE A 26 -2.19 -16.17 -7.15
N PRO A 27 -2.98 -15.24 -7.72
CA PRO A 27 -3.58 -15.42 -9.05
C PRO A 27 -2.58 -15.54 -10.20
N ASP A 28 -1.32 -15.18 -9.97
CA ASP A 28 -0.20 -15.34 -10.91
C ASP A 28 0.28 -16.81 -11.01
N GLY A 29 -0.29 -17.72 -10.21
CA GLY A 29 0.07 -19.13 -10.13
C GLY A 29 1.25 -19.42 -9.19
N ASN A 30 1.83 -18.41 -8.56
CA ASN A 30 2.94 -18.56 -7.62
C ASN A 30 2.43 -18.68 -6.18
N THR A 31 3.22 -19.39 -5.36
CA THR A 31 3.08 -19.36 -3.91
C THR A 31 3.93 -18.22 -3.35
N TRP A 32 3.31 -17.41 -2.51
CA TRP A 32 3.97 -16.32 -1.78
C TRP A 32 3.88 -16.61 -0.28
N SER A 33 4.96 -16.36 0.45
CA SER A 33 5.04 -16.66 1.88
C SER A 33 5.37 -15.41 2.68
N VAL A 34 4.76 -15.28 3.85
CA VAL A 34 5.08 -14.22 4.82
C VAL A 34 6.31 -14.66 5.60
N THR A 35 7.44 -13.98 5.38
CA THR A 35 8.69 -14.29 6.06
C THR A 35 8.77 -13.58 7.41
N ASP A 36 8.22 -12.37 7.51
CA ASP A 36 8.18 -11.58 8.73
C ASP A 36 6.89 -10.75 8.79
N HIS A 37 6.45 -10.41 10.00
CA HIS A 37 5.32 -9.51 10.20
C HIS A 37 5.53 -8.62 11.43
N TRP A 38 4.92 -7.44 11.41
CA TRP A 38 4.97 -6.46 12.49
C TRP A 38 3.57 -5.94 12.76
N ALA A 39 3.18 -5.89 14.03
CA ALA A 39 1.89 -5.36 14.44
C ALA A 39 2.01 -4.58 15.76
N SER A 40 1.36 -3.42 15.83
CA SER A 40 1.24 -2.60 17.04
C SER A 40 -0.23 -2.33 17.31
N ARG A 41 -0.75 -2.86 18.43
CA ARG A 41 -2.14 -2.55 18.84
C ARG A 41 -2.33 -1.10 19.27
N ILE A 42 -1.24 -0.44 19.71
CA ILE A 42 -1.28 0.94 20.21
C ILE A 42 -1.45 1.93 19.05
N THR A 43 -0.72 1.70 17.95
CA THR A 43 -0.72 2.60 16.80
C THR A 43 -1.56 2.08 15.64
N GLY A 44 -2.04 0.83 15.69
CA GLY A 44 -2.69 0.17 14.56
C GLY A 44 -1.75 -0.16 13.40
N PHE A 45 -0.44 0.03 13.56
CA PHE A 45 0.54 -0.30 12.53
C PHE A 45 0.57 -1.79 12.26
N LYS A 46 0.46 -2.19 11.00
CA LYS A 46 0.63 -3.57 10.53
C LYS A 46 1.45 -3.59 9.25
N ALA A 47 2.41 -4.50 9.17
CA ALA A 47 3.23 -4.73 7.99
C ALA A 47 3.62 -6.20 7.85
N ALA A 48 3.87 -6.64 6.63
CA ALA A 48 4.34 -7.99 6.32
C ALA A 48 5.47 -7.94 5.29
N LEU A 49 6.51 -8.74 5.51
CA LEU A 49 7.53 -9.04 4.51
C LEU A 49 7.13 -10.33 3.79
N ILE A 50 6.91 -10.23 2.49
CA ILE A 50 6.34 -11.29 1.67
C ILE A 50 7.33 -11.65 0.57
N ALA A 51 7.60 -12.93 0.40
CA ALA A 51 8.50 -13.42 -0.65
C ALA A 51 7.75 -14.33 -1.62
N GLY A 52 7.98 -14.15 -2.92
CA GLY A 52 7.43 -15.00 -3.98
C GLY A 52 8.31 -14.98 -5.22
N GLY A 53 8.68 -16.15 -5.71
CA GLY A 53 9.69 -16.28 -6.77
C GLY A 53 11.00 -15.59 -6.38
N SER A 54 11.44 -14.61 -7.17
CA SER A 54 12.63 -13.78 -6.88
C SER A 54 12.30 -12.42 -6.25
N LYS A 55 11.04 -12.17 -5.91
CA LYS A 55 10.56 -10.87 -5.42
C LYS A 55 10.41 -10.89 -3.90
N LYS A 56 10.74 -9.77 -3.27
CA LYS A 56 10.56 -9.54 -1.84
C LYS A 56 9.84 -8.21 -1.66
N VAL A 57 8.71 -8.24 -0.95
CA VAL A 57 7.79 -7.12 -0.83
C VAL A 57 7.55 -6.81 0.64
N LEU A 58 7.89 -5.59 1.07
CA LEU A 58 7.44 -5.07 2.35
C LEU A 58 6.11 -4.35 2.14
N ALA A 59 5.03 -4.96 2.60
CA ALA A 59 3.67 -4.46 2.44
C ALA A 59 3.14 -3.88 3.75
N PHE A 60 2.56 -2.68 3.69
CA PHE A 60 1.93 -2.01 4.83
C PHE A 60 0.41 -2.10 4.72
N ALA A 61 -0.25 -2.47 5.81
CA ALA A 61 -1.71 -2.48 5.84
C ALA A 61 -2.27 -1.07 5.91
N GLY A 62 -3.50 -0.90 5.40
CA GLY A 62 -4.31 0.25 5.74
C GLY A 62 -4.89 0.14 7.15
N THR A 63 -5.81 1.05 7.48
CA THR A 63 -6.59 0.94 8.71
C THR A 63 -7.73 -0.08 8.57
N ASP A 64 -8.20 -0.59 9.71
CA ASP A 64 -9.39 -1.44 9.78
C ASP A 64 -10.69 -0.62 9.66
N SER A 65 -10.66 0.71 9.83
CA SER A 65 -11.83 1.60 9.67
C SER A 65 -11.64 2.65 8.57
N LEU A 66 -12.06 2.31 7.35
CA LEU A 66 -11.91 3.15 6.15
C LEU A 66 -12.77 4.42 6.20
N ILE A 67 -13.93 4.38 6.87
CA ILE A 67 -14.83 5.53 7.03
C ILE A 67 -14.15 6.59 7.90
N ASP A 68 -13.57 6.16 9.01
CA ASP A 68 -12.88 7.05 9.93
C ASP A 68 -11.65 7.65 9.25
N VAL A 69 -10.87 6.86 8.48
CA VAL A 69 -9.71 7.40 7.77
C VAL A 69 -10.06 8.41 6.68
N ALA A 70 -11.16 8.24 5.94
CA ALA A 70 -11.57 9.25 4.97
C ALA A 70 -11.98 10.55 5.67
N ALA A 71 -12.75 10.44 6.76
CA ALA A 71 -13.16 11.60 7.56
C ALA A 71 -11.96 12.27 8.25
N ASP A 72 -11.00 11.50 8.71
CA ASP A 72 -9.79 11.97 9.38
C ASP A 72 -8.80 12.59 8.39
N ILE A 73 -8.57 12.01 7.21
CA ILE A 73 -7.71 12.63 6.17
C ILE A 73 -8.24 14.01 5.79
N LEU A 74 -9.56 14.15 5.64
CA LEU A 74 -10.21 15.43 5.33
C LEU A 74 -10.10 16.44 6.47
N GLN A 75 -10.02 15.99 7.73
CA GLN A 75 -9.90 16.84 8.92
C GLN A 75 -8.45 17.11 9.35
N VAL A 76 -7.53 16.19 9.09
CA VAL A 76 -6.12 16.16 9.54
C VAL A 76 -5.19 16.76 8.48
N ILE A 77 -5.67 17.74 7.72
CA ILE A 77 -4.82 18.62 6.92
C ILE A 77 -3.87 19.37 7.89
N GLY A 78 -2.76 18.73 8.29
CA GLY A 78 -1.77 19.26 9.24
C GLY A 78 -0.97 18.24 10.07
N GLY A 79 -1.38 16.98 10.23
CA GLY A 79 -0.73 16.01 11.15
C GLY A 79 -0.09 14.80 10.46
N MET A 80 1.07 14.33 10.94
CA MET A 80 1.69 13.07 10.50
C MET A 80 1.23 11.91 11.40
N PRO A 81 0.57 10.86 10.86
CA PRO A 81 0.17 9.70 11.64
C PRO A 81 1.36 8.97 12.29
N PRO A 82 1.21 8.38 13.50
CA PRO A 82 2.30 7.73 14.24
C PRO A 82 2.94 6.55 13.48
N GLN A 83 2.25 6.02 12.47
CA GLN A 83 2.72 4.93 11.63
C GLN A 83 3.85 5.34 10.67
N TYR A 84 4.01 6.62 10.33
CA TYR A 84 5.03 7.08 9.36
C TYR A 84 6.47 6.87 9.87
N PRO A 85 6.83 7.29 11.11
CA PRO A 85 8.12 6.96 11.69
C PRO A 85 8.36 5.44 11.81
N GLN A 86 7.33 4.66 12.13
CA GLN A 86 7.45 3.20 12.21
C GLN A 86 7.75 2.58 10.84
N ALA A 87 7.06 3.06 9.80
CA ALA A 87 7.23 2.57 8.44
C ALA A 87 8.63 2.84 7.89
N ILE A 88 9.16 4.06 8.07
CA ILE A 88 10.47 4.42 7.51
C ILE A 88 11.63 3.68 8.21
N ILE A 89 11.55 3.50 9.53
CA ILE A 89 12.53 2.72 10.28
C ILE A 89 12.50 1.27 9.79
N LEU A 90 11.31 0.67 9.72
CA LEU A 90 11.17 -0.71 9.24
C LEU A 90 11.65 -0.88 7.79
N ALA A 91 11.31 0.04 6.90
CA ALA A 91 11.72 -0.02 5.50
C ALA A 91 13.25 0.09 5.35
N SER A 92 13.89 0.99 6.10
CA SER A 92 15.34 1.16 6.12
C SER A 92 16.05 -0.10 6.64
N ASP A 93 15.56 -0.67 7.75
CA ASP A 93 16.10 -1.90 8.32
C ASP A 93 15.92 -3.08 7.36
N THR A 94 14.75 -3.19 6.72
CA THR A 94 14.46 -4.26 5.76
C THR A 94 15.32 -4.12 4.51
N GLN A 95 15.53 -2.90 3.99
CA GLN A 95 16.40 -2.65 2.84
C GLN A 95 17.85 -3.04 3.14
N THR A 96 18.33 -2.72 4.34
CA THR A 96 19.71 -3.02 4.76
C THR A 96 19.94 -4.52 4.97
N ASN A 97 18.94 -5.24 5.50
CA ASN A 97 19.07 -6.66 5.84
C ASN A 97 18.59 -7.61 4.73
N SER A 98 17.90 -7.10 3.71
CA SER A 98 17.42 -7.93 2.60
C SER A 98 18.51 -8.17 1.58
N THR A 99 18.72 -9.45 1.27
CA THR A 99 19.35 -9.84 0.00
C THR A 99 18.32 -9.69 -1.13
N GLY A 100 18.72 -9.05 -2.22
CA GLY A 100 17.88 -8.84 -3.42
C GLY A 100 17.15 -7.48 -3.46
N GLU A 101 16.40 -7.25 -4.54
CA GLU A 101 15.59 -6.04 -4.71
C GLU A 101 14.36 -6.09 -3.78
N LEU A 102 14.26 -5.12 -2.87
CA LEU A 102 13.08 -4.89 -2.05
C LEU A 102 12.08 -4.01 -2.82
N HIS A 103 10.80 -4.34 -2.73
CA HIS A 103 9.70 -3.53 -3.26
C HIS A 103 8.73 -3.17 -2.14
N LEU A 104 8.12 -1.99 -2.18
CA LEU A 104 7.13 -1.57 -1.19
C LEU A 104 5.71 -1.69 -1.74
N ALA A 105 4.77 -2.11 -0.90
CA ALA A 105 3.37 -2.15 -1.27
C ALA A 105 2.45 -1.64 -0.16
N GLY A 106 1.25 -1.22 -0.53
CA GLY A 106 0.25 -0.86 0.46
C GLY A 106 -1.05 -0.33 -0.13
N HIS A 107 -2.11 -0.49 0.64
CA HIS A 107 -3.45 -0.02 0.29
C HIS A 107 -3.90 1.10 1.24
N SER A 108 -4.62 2.11 0.75
CA SER A 108 -5.15 3.20 1.58
C SER A 108 -4.02 3.88 2.39
N LEU A 109 -4.15 3.98 3.72
CA LEU A 109 -3.09 4.48 4.60
C LEU A 109 -1.76 3.75 4.36
N GLY A 110 -1.77 2.44 4.22
CA GLY A 110 -0.56 1.64 3.93
C GLY A 110 0.08 2.02 2.59
N GLY A 111 -0.71 2.42 1.60
CA GLY A 111 -0.21 2.95 0.33
C GLY A 111 0.52 4.29 0.50
N GLY A 112 -0.01 5.18 1.34
CA GLY A 112 0.67 6.43 1.71
C GLY A 112 1.99 6.18 2.45
N LEU A 113 2.03 5.20 3.38
CA LEU A 113 3.26 4.78 4.06
C LEU A 113 4.30 4.23 3.08
N ALA A 114 3.88 3.39 2.13
CA ALA A 114 4.75 2.85 1.09
C ALA A 114 5.31 3.95 0.18
N ALA A 115 4.46 4.88 -0.26
CA ALA A 115 4.88 6.02 -1.10
C ALA A 115 5.85 6.94 -0.35
N TYR A 116 5.61 7.22 0.93
CA TYR A 116 6.51 7.99 1.78
C TYR A 116 7.88 7.33 1.91
N CYS A 117 7.93 6.04 2.25
CA CYS A 117 9.18 5.31 2.37
C CYS A 117 9.92 5.21 1.04
N SER A 118 9.19 5.06 -0.08
CA SER A 118 9.77 5.06 -1.42
C SER A 118 10.46 6.37 -1.75
N ALA A 119 9.79 7.50 -1.48
CA ALA A 119 10.34 8.82 -1.76
C ALA A 119 11.61 9.12 -0.93
N GLU A 120 11.67 8.65 0.32
CA GLU A 120 12.81 8.88 1.22
C GLU A 120 13.97 7.89 0.99
N LEU A 121 13.69 6.62 0.68
CA LEU A 121 14.70 5.55 0.59
C LEU A 121 15.01 5.10 -0.84
N SER A 122 14.35 5.70 -1.84
CA SER A 122 14.46 5.32 -3.26
C SER A 122 14.15 3.83 -3.53
N ILE A 123 13.30 3.21 -2.70
CA ILE A 123 12.83 1.84 -2.89
C ILE A 123 11.62 1.87 -3.85
N PRO A 124 11.55 1.05 -4.91
CA PRO A 124 10.38 0.98 -5.77
C PRO A 124 9.10 0.65 -4.99
N ALA A 125 7.96 1.25 -5.39
CA ALA A 125 6.68 1.04 -4.72
C ALA A 125 5.51 0.86 -5.67
N SER A 126 4.56 0.02 -5.26
CA SER A 126 3.29 -0.19 -5.95
C SER A 126 2.15 -0.13 -4.94
N THR A 127 1.23 0.81 -5.12
CA THR A 127 0.16 1.08 -4.14
C THR A 127 -1.22 0.88 -4.76
N ILE A 128 -2.25 0.67 -3.93
CA ILE A 128 -3.65 0.63 -4.37
C ILE A 128 -4.44 1.67 -3.58
N ASN A 129 -5.13 2.57 -4.28
CA ASN A 129 -5.90 3.67 -3.70
C ASN A 129 -5.16 4.30 -2.50
N PRO A 130 -3.90 4.74 -2.66
CA PRO A 130 -3.10 5.23 -1.54
C PRO A 130 -3.70 6.51 -0.94
N ALA A 131 -3.66 6.63 0.39
CA ALA A 131 -3.99 7.87 1.09
C ALA A 131 -2.97 8.96 0.72
N PRO A 132 -3.39 10.19 0.43
CA PRO A 132 -2.47 11.25 0.05
C PRO A 132 -1.49 11.55 1.18
N LEU A 133 -0.26 11.91 0.80
CA LEU A 133 0.68 12.51 1.72
C LEU A 133 0.16 13.89 2.15
N ILE A 134 0.25 14.20 3.44
CA ILE A 134 -0.14 15.49 4.00
C ILE A 134 1.09 16.18 4.60
N GLY A 135 1.15 17.52 4.49
CA GLY A 135 2.18 18.34 5.14
C GLY A 135 3.55 18.30 4.45
N ALA A 136 4.63 18.35 5.23
CA ALA A 136 6.01 18.48 4.72
C ALA A 136 6.48 17.28 3.87
N ALA A 137 5.93 16.09 4.12
CA ALA A 137 6.17 14.90 3.29
C ALA A 137 5.66 15.11 1.85
N THR A 138 4.53 15.79 1.70
CA THR A 138 3.97 16.22 0.40
C THR A 138 4.94 17.13 -0.34
N LEU A 139 5.55 18.10 0.34
CA LEU A 139 6.44 19.07 -0.33
C LEU A 139 7.67 18.37 -0.93
N ARG A 140 8.34 17.48 -0.19
CA ARG A 140 9.50 16.74 -0.75
C ARG A 140 9.08 15.77 -1.85
N ALA A 141 7.95 15.09 -1.68
CA ALA A 141 7.40 14.17 -2.68
C ALA A 141 6.97 14.88 -3.98
N LEU A 142 6.44 16.11 -3.90
CA LEU A 142 6.03 16.92 -5.06
C LEU A 142 7.20 17.41 -5.91
N PHE A 143 8.38 17.60 -5.30
CA PHE A 143 9.58 18.08 -6.02
C PHE A 143 10.55 16.97 -6.43
N ALA A 144 10.33 15.72 -6.00
CA ALA A 144 11.15 14.58 -6.38
C ALA A 144 10.57 13.84 -7.60
N GLU A 145 11.43 13.45 -8.54
CA GLU A 145 11.06 12.54 -9.64
C GLU A 145 10.81 11.13 -9.12
N ASN A 146 9.61 10.87 -8.62
CA ASN A 146 9.23 9.60 -8.01
C ASN A 146 8.76 8.54 -9.03
N ARG A 147 9.49 8.40 -10.14
CA ARG A 147 9.14 7.49 -11.24
C ARG A 147 9.10 6.02 -10.82
N GLN A 148 9.71 5.67 -9.70
CA GLN A 148 9.70 4.34 -9.11
C GLN A 148 8.38 3.97 -8.38
N ILE A 149 7.43 4.91 -8.26
CA ILE A 149 6.14 4.70 -7.59
C ILE A 149 5.05 4.54 -8.64
N THR A 150 4.29 3.44 -8.55
CA THR A 150 3.08 3.18 -9.32
C THR A 150 1.87 3.15 -8.39
N ASN A 151 0.86 3.99 -8.63
CA ASN A 151 -0.38 3.98 -7.85
C ASN A 151 -1.51 3.42 -8.72
N TYR A 152 -2.09 2.30 -8.32
CA TYR A 152 -3.29 1.77 -8.95
C TYR A 152 -4.52 2.43 -8.33
N ILE A 153 -5.24 3.22 -9.12
CA ILE A 153 -6.37 4.05 -8.67
C ILE A 153 -7.66 3.48 -9.23
N ALA A 154 -8.62 3.19 -8.37
CA ALA A 154 -9.93 2.70 -8.79
C ALA A 154 -10.66 3.73 -9.66
N GLN A 155 -11.32 3.28 -10.72
CA GLN A 155 -12.22 4.14 -11.47
C GLN A 155 -13.46 4.50 -10.62
N GLY A 156 -14.14 5.60 -10.95
CA GLY A 156 -15.37 6.01 -10.26
C GLY A 156 -15.20 7.07 -9.17
N GLY A 157 -13.96 7.50 -8.89
CA GLY A 157 -13.66 8.63 -8.00
C GLY A 157 -13.59 8.24 -6.53
N GLU A 158 -12.81 7.21 -6.20
CA GLU A 158 -12.64 6.76 -4.82
C GLU A 158 -12.18 7.91 -3.91
N LEU A 159 -12.85 8.09 -2.77
CA LEU A 159 -12.72 9.33 -1.99
C LEU A 159 -11.33 9.57 -1.38
N VAL A 160 -10.50 8.53 -1.25
CA VAL A 160 -9.27 8.60 -0.47
C VAL A 160 -8.19 9.23 -1.34
N SER A 161 -7.89 8.64 -2.50
CA SER A 161 -6.84 9.19 -3.38
C SER A 161 -7.33 10.38 -4.20
N SER A 162 -8.66 10.60 -4.30
CA SER A 162 -9.22 11.81 -4.90
C SER A 162 -9.28 13.03 -3.96
N SER A 163 -8.90 12.91 -2.68
CA SER A 163 -8.93 14.02 -1.71
C SER A 163 -7.78 15.03 -1.92
N PRO A 164 -7.85 16.28 -1.40
CA PRO A 164 -6.81 17.28 -1.64
C PRO A 164 -5.42 16.86 -1.14
N GLY A 165 -4.46 16.82 -2.05
CA GLY A 165 -3.14 16.20 -1.85
C GLY A 165 -2.98 15.04 -2.84
N ARG A 166 -1.78 14.84 -3.40
CA ARG A 166 -1.54 13.75 -4.35
C ARG A 166 -0.36 12.92 -3.90
N ASN A 167 -0.49 11.60 -4.03
CA ASN A 167 0.68 10.74 -3.89
C ASN A 167 1.65 10.97 -5.05
N PRO A 168 2.96 10.98 -4.79
CA PRO A 168 3.94 11.00 -5.86
C PRO A 168 3.84 9.74 -6.73
N GLY A 169 4.35 9.83 -7.96
CA GLY A 169 4.47 8.70 -8.86
C GLY A 169 3.55 8.74 -10.07
N THR A 170 3.39 7.57 -10.69
CA THR A 170 2.55 7.37 -11.88
C THR A 170 1.25 6.70 -11.47
N ASP A 171 0.12 7.34 -11.79
CA ASP A 171 -1.19 6.77 -11.53
C ASP A 171 -1.64 5.89 -12.72
N VAL A 172 -2.19 4.73 -12.41
CA VAL A 172 -2.75 3.76 -13.35
C VAL A 172 -4.19 3.51 -12.92
N GLU A 173 -5.14 3.97 -13.72
CA GLU A 173 -6.55 3.71 -13.46
C GLU A 173 -6.89 2.23 -13.66
N VAL A 174 -7.67 1.66 -12.74
CA VAL A 174 -8.09 0.25 -12.76
C VAL A 174 -9.59 0.11 -12.57
N PRO A 175 -10.25 -0.86 -13.23
CA PRO A 175 -11.69 -1.07 -13.08
C PRO A 175 -12.10 -1.34 -11.63
N SER A 176 -13.31 -0.94 -11.26
CA SER A 176 -13.87 -1.10 -9.91
C SER A 176 -15.37 -1.40 -9.97
N THR A 177 -15.99 -1.83 -8.86
CA THR A 177 -17.39 -2.30 -8.84
C THR A 177 -18.41 -1.32 -8.25
N GLY A 178 -17.98 -0.23 -7.64
CA GLY A 178 -18.81 0.72 -6.90
C GLY A 178 -19.56 1.72 -7.80
N GLY A 179 -19.01 2.07 -8.96
CA GLY A 179 -19.66 2.97 -9.91
C GLY A 179 -19.83 4.40 -9.37
N MET A 180 -20.73 5.19 -9.97
CA MET A 180 -20.82 6.66 -9.78
C MET A 180 -21.00 7.16 -8.33
N PHE A 181 -21.46 6.32 -7.40
CA PHE A 181 -21.63 6.67 -5.97
C PHE A 181 -20.93 5.71 -5.02
N GLY A 182 -20.12 4.80 -5.56
CA GLY A 182 -19.47 3.73 -4.81
C GLY A 182 -18.16 4.15 -4.17
N PHE A 183 -17.95 5.42 -3.84
CA PHE A 183 -16.66 5.97 -3.44
C PHE A 183 -15.89 5.10 -2.42
N PHE A 184 -16.56 4.66 -1.33
CA PHE A 184 -15.96 3.76 -0.33
C PHE A 184 -15.86 2.31 -0.81
N THR A 185 -16.80 1.88 -1.63
CA THR A 185 -16.83 0.56 -2.27
C THR A 185 -15.64 0.41 -3.22
N ASP A 186 -15.40 1.37 -4.10
CA ASP A 186 -14.28 1.44 -5.03
C ASP A 186 -12.94 1.52 -4.32
N HIS A 187 -12.94 2.09 -3.12
CA HIS A 187 -11.76 2.12 -2.27
C HIS A 187 -11.38 0.72 -1.75
N MET A 188 -12.34 -0.15 -1.45
CA MET A 188 -12.04 -1.47 -0.87
C MET A 188 -11.22 -2.34 -1.82
N LEU A 189 -10.12 -2.90 -1.30
CA LEU A 189 -9.19 -3.73 -2.06
C LEU A 189 -9.86 -4.84 -2.88
N ALA A 190 -10.89 -5.52 -2.34
CA ALA A 190 -11.62 -6.58 -3.04
C ALA A 190 -12.32 -6.08 -4.32
N ASN A 191 -12.77 -4.84 -4.32
CA ASN A 191 -13.55 -4.21 -5.39
C ASN A 191 -12.65 -3.55 -6.45
N VAL A 192 -11.36 -3.33 -6.15
CA VAL A 192 -10.36 -2.88 -7.11
C VAL A 192 -9.97 -4.04 -8.03
N ALA A 193 -10.15 -3.89 -9.34
CA ALA A 193 -9.95 -4.94 -10.34
C ALA A 193 -10.60 -6.27 -9.93
N PRO A 194 -11.95 -6.35 -9.91
CA PRO A 194 -12.69 -7.49 -9.37
C PRO A 194 -12.44 -8.79 -10.13
N SER A 195 -12.01 -8.72 -11.40
CA SER A 195 -11.59 -9.88 -12.19
C SER A 195 -10.29 -10.53 -11.71
N ILE A 196 -9.53 -9.86 -10.83
CA ILE A 196 -8.33 -10.39 -10.20
C ILE A 196 -8.71 -10.82 -8.77
N PRO A 197 -8.83 -12.12 -8.47
CA PRO A 197 -9.19 -12.57 -7.13
C PRO A 197 -8.11 -12.25 -6.11
N LEU A 198 -8.46 -12.24 -4.83
CA LEU A 198 -7.49 -12.16 -3.75
C LEU A 198 -6.77 -13.52 -3.59
N PRO A 199 -5.52 -13.53 -3.08
CA PRO A 199 -4.81 -14.77 -2.80
C PRO A 199 -5.58 -15.67 -1.83
N THR A 200 -5.42 -16.98 -1.99
CA THR A 200 -6.00 -17.97 -1.07
C THR A 200 -4.91 -18.50 -0.15
N LYS A 201 -5.16 -18.47 1.16
CA LYS A 201 -4.23 -19.03 2.16
C LYS A 201 -4.15 -20.56 2.01
N LEU A 202 -2.94 -21.10 2.08
CA LEU A 202 -2.62 -22.54 1.97
C LEU A 202 -2.62 -23.25 3.31
#